data_AF-A0A842SXG2-F1
#
_entry.id   AF-A0A842SXG2-F1
#
_cell.length_a   1.000
_cell.length_b   1.000
_cell.length_c   1.000
_cell.angle_alpha   90.00
_cell.angle_beta   90.00
_cell.angle_gamma   90.00
#
_symmetry.space_group_name_H-M   'P 1'
#
loop_
_entity.id
_entity.type
_entity.pdbx_description
1 polymer ?
#
loop_
_entity_poly.entity_id
_entity_poly.type
_entity_poly.pdbx_seq_one_letter_code
_entity_poly.pdbx_strand_id
1 'polypeptide(L)'
;MEELKKLYEELHSIPDEDLEARERLWKKILQKHRESLHDKQKKIDSIIESRVGDLSELVSDLNSLKNALKEKLNKNESDVKY
;
A
#
# COMPACT_ATOMS: atom_id res chain seq x y z
N MET A 1 20.65 2.21 -0.96
CA MET A 1 21.20 2.72 -2.24
C MET A 1 22.71 2.55 -2.31
N GLU A 2 23.46 2.91 -1.27
CA GLU A 2 24.92 2.73 -1.22
C GLU A 2 25.35 1.26 -1.43
N GLU A 3 24.63 0.30 -0.85
CA GLU A 3 24.92 -1.13 -1.05
C GLU A 3 24.70 -1.60 -2.49
N LEU A 4 23.61 -1.17 -3.15
CA LEU A 4 23.37 -1.51 -4.54
C LEU A 4 24.44 -0.93 -5.45
N LYS A 5 24.87 0.32 -5.18
CA LYS A 5 25.96 0.96 -5.90
C LYS A 5 27.26 0.15 -5.81
N LYS A 6 27.62 -0.29 -4.59
CA LYS A 6 28.78 -1.17 -4.38
C LYS A 6 28.67 -2.50 -5.13
N LEU A 7 27.50 -3.12 -5.17
CA LEU A 7 27.29 -4.36 -5.92
C LEU A 7 27.43 -4.16 -7.44
N TYR A 8 26.99 -3.01 -7.98
CA TYR A 8 27.21 -2.67 -9.38
C TYR A 8 28.69 -2.40 -9.68
N GLU A 9 29.40 -1.70 -8.78
CA GLU A 9 30.85 -1.48 -8.90
C GLU A 9 31.61 -2.82 -8.86
N GLU A 10 31.25 -3.73 -7.95
CA GLU A 10 31.81 -5.08 -7.88
C GLU A 10 31.53 -5.85 -9.18
N LEU A 11 30.33 -5.74 -9.74
CA LEU A 11 29.97 -6.40 -11.01
C LEU A 11 30.82 -5.90 -12.18
N HIS A 12 31.12 -4.60 -12.24
CA HIS A 12 32.00 -4.02 -13.25
C HIS A 12 33.47 -4.40 -13.07
N SER A 13 33.87 -4.86 -11.89
CA SER A 13 35.22 -5.33 -11.62
C SER A 13 35.46 -6.80 -12.00
N ILE A 14 34.39 -7.58 -12.21
CA ILE A 14 34.51 -8.98 -12.63
C ILE A 14 34.81 -9.04 -14.14
N PRO A 15 35.83 -9.82 -14.57
CA PRO A 15 36.13 -10.01 -15.98
C PRO A 15 34.92 -10.50 -16.79
N ASP A 16 34.82 -10.07 -18.05
CA ASP A 16 33.68 -10.41 -18.89
C ASP A 16 33.56 -11.92 -19.16
N GLU A 17 34.67 -12.67 -19.09
CA GLU A 17 34.73 -14.11 -19.30
C GLU A 17 34.22 -14.92 -18.10
N ASP A 18 34.21 -14.35 -16.88
CA ASP A 18 33.70 -15.01 -15.68
C ASP A 18 32.17 -14.81 -15.55
N LEU A 19 31.45 -15.43 -16.48
CA LEU A 19 30.00 -15.36 -16.57
C LEU A 19 29.30 -15.88 -15.31
N GLU A 20 29.86 -16.90 -14.64
CA GLU A 20 29.27 -17.47 -13.43
C GLU A 20 29.36 -16.51 -12.24
N ALA A 21 30.49 -15.82 -12.05
CA ALA A 21 30.61 -14.81 -11.02
C ALA A 21 29.67 -13.62 -11.29
N ARG A 22 29.59 -13.16 -12.55
CA ARG A 22 28.68 -12.08 -12.94
C ARG A 22 27.22 -12.46 -12.75
N GLU A 23 26.81 -13.66 -13.13
CA GLU A 23 25.44 -14.14 -12.96
C GLU A 23 25.06 -14.22 -11.46
N ARG A 24 25.95 -14.76 -10.63
CA ARG A 24 25.74 -14.81 -9.17
C ARG A 24 25.55 -13.41 -8.58
N LEU A 25 26.33 -12.44 -9.02
CA LEU A 25 26.23 -11.09 -8.51
C LEU A 25 24.98 -10.36 -9.04
N TRP A 26 24.62 -10.58 -10.30
CA TRP A 26 23.35 -10.10 -10.87
C TRP A 26 22.13 -10.63 -10.09
N LYS A 27 22.13 -11.92 -9.72
CA LYS A 27 21.05 -12.49 -8.88
C LYS A 27 20.93 -11.78 -7.53
N LYS A 28 22.06 -11.43 -6.90
CA LYS A 28 22.07 -10.66 -5.64
C LYS A 28 21.50 -9.25 -5.84
N ILE A 29 21.89 -8.55 -6.91
CA ILE A 29 21.38 -7.22 -7.25
C ILE A 29 19.86 -7.25 -7.46
N LEU A 30 19.36 -8.23 -8.23
CA LEU A 30 17.93 -8.40 -8.47
C LEU A 30 17.16 -8.69 -7.18
N GLN A 31 17.72 -9.52 -6.30
CA GLN A 31 17.11 -9.82 -5.00
C GLN A 31 17.00 -8.55 -4.13
N LYS A 32 18.06 -7.74 -4.07
CA LYS A 32 18.05 -6.46 -3.33
C LYS A 32 17.03 -5.46 -3.88
N HIS A 33 16.88 -5.38 -5.21
CA HIS A 33 15.83 -4.57 -5.82
C HIS A 33 14.43 -5.07 -5.47
N ARG A 34 14.22 -6.39 -5.50
CA ARG A 34 12.94 -7.01 -5.14
C ARG A 34 12.56 -6.70 -3.70
N GLU A 35 13.49 -6.80 -2.77
CA GLU A 35 13.29 -6.43 -1.36
C GLU A 35 12.90 -4.95 -1.23
N SER A 36 13.65 -4.05 -1.88
CA SER A 36 13.34 -2.61 -1.83
C SER A 36 11.96 -2.28 -2.42
N LEU A 37 11.57 -2.93 -3.52
CA LEU A 37 10.24 -2.76 -4.11
C LEU A 37 9.15 -3.31 -3.19
N HIS A 38 9.39 -4.45 -2.55
CA HIS A 38 8.46 -5.05 -1.61
C HIS A 38 8.23 -4.16 -0.38
N ASP A 39 9.28 -3.53 0.16
CA ASP A 39 9.16 -2.59 1.27
C ASP A 39 8.38 -1.33 0.88
N LYS A 40 8.60 -0.81 -0.34
CA LYS A 40 7.80 0.29 -0.88
C LYS A 40 6.34 -0.10 -1.05
N GLN A 41 6.08 -1.31 -1.56
CA GLN A 41 4.73 -1.83 -1.72
C GLN A 41 4.03 -1.92 -0.36
N LYS A 42 4.67 -2.51 0.66
CA LYS A 42 4.14 -2.58 2.03
C LYS A 42 3.79 -1.20 2.59
N LYS A 43 4.62 -0.19 2.34
CA LYS A 43 4.34 1.18 2.79
C LYS A 43 3.11 1.76 2.09
N ILE A 44 2.96 1.50 0.79
CA ILE A 44 1.78 1.95 0.02
C ILE A 44 0.53 1.21 0.52
N ASP A 45 0.61 -0.10 0.71
CA ASP A 45 -0.51 -0.92 1.20
C ASP A 45 -0.99 -0.44 2.57
N SER A 46 -0.08 -0.16 3.50
CA SER A 46 -0.42 0.39 4.82
C SER A 46 -1.13 1.75 4.75
N ILE A 47 -0.73 2.63 3.82
CA ILE A 47 -1.41 3.91 3.61
C ILE A 47 -2.82 3.70 3.04
N ILE A 48 -2.96 2.76 2.10
CA ILE A 48 -4.26 2.42 1.51
C ILE A 48 -5.19 1.85 2.57
N GLU A 49 -4.73 0.87 3.36
CA GLU A 49 -5.50 0.25 4.44
C GLU A 49 -5.99 1.29 5.45
N SER A 50 -5.13 2.20 5.89
CA SER A 50 -5.52 3.29 6.80
C SER A 50 -6.62 4.15 6.20
N ARG A 51 -6.46 4.60 4.94
CA ARG A 51 -7.46 5.46 4.29
C ARG A 51 -8.77 4.75 4.03
N VAL A 52 -8.73 3.46 3.71
CA VAL A 52 -9.93 2.63 3.53
C VAL A 52 -10.65 2.47 4.86
N GLY A 53 -9.91 2.33 5.97
CA GLY A 53 -10.46 2.36 7.33
C GLY A 53 -11.21 3.66 7.62
N ASP A 54 -10.54 4.80 7.45
CA ASP A 54 -11.13 6.13 7.67
C ASP A 54 -12.40 6.34 6.84
N LEU A 55 -12.37 5.94 5.56
CA LEU A 55 -13.54 6.04 4.67
C LEU A 55 -14.69 5.13 5.12
N SER A 56 -14.39 3.93 5.62
CA SER A 56 -15.40 2.99 6.10
C SER A 56 -16.11 3.53 7.35
N GLU A 57 -15.37 4.17 8.26
CA GLU A 57 -15.95 4.85 9.43
C GLU A 57 -16.87 6.00 9.01
N LEU A 58 -16.40 6.87 8.10
CA LEU A 58 -17.22 7.96 7.58
C LEU A 58 -18.51 7.47 6.90
N VAL A 59 -18.43 6.37 6.15
CA VAL A 59 -19.63 5.77 5.53
C VAL A 59 -20.58 5.22 6.59
N SER A 60 -20.06 4.61 7.66
CA SER A 60 -20.88 4.14 8.79
C SER A 60 -21.61 5.29 9.49
N ASP A 61 -20.90 6.38 9.76
CA ASP A 61 -21.47 7.58 10.40
C ASP A 61 -22.55 8.22 9.52
N LEU A 62 -22.28 8.37 8.22
CA LEU A 62 -23.24 8.89 7.25
C LEU A 62 -24.50 8.02 7.18
N ASN A 63 -24.36 6.69 7.20
CA ASN A 63 -25.50 5.79 7.23
C ASN A 63 -26.31 5.91 8.52
N SER A 64 -25.62 6.05 9.66
CA SER A 64 -26.27 6.26 10.96
C SER A 64 -27.06 7.57 10.99
N LEU A 65 -26.48 8.66 10.51
CA LEU A 65 -27.15 9.96 10.38
C LEU A 65 -28.36 9.90 9.42
N LYS A 66 -28.20 9.25 8.28
CA LYS A 66 -29.28 9.05 7.30
C LYS A 66 -30.45 8.30 7.91
N ASN A 67 -30.19 7.26 8.69
CA ASN A 67 -31.23 6.49 9.36
C ASN A 67 -31.93 7.32 10.44
N ALA A 68 -31.18 8.04 11.27
CA ALA A 68 -31.75 8.94 12.27
C ALA A 68 -32.64 10.03 11.64
N LEU A 69 -32.26 10.57 10.48
CA LEU A 69 -33.07 11.53 9.75
C LEU A 69 -34.37 10.90 9.23
N LYS A 70 -34.30 9.68 8.65
CA LYS A 70 -35.49 8.95 8.21
C LYS A 70 -36.46 8.66 9.36
N GLU A 71 -35.96 8.26 10.52
CA GLU A 71 -36.79 8.03 11.70
C GLU A 71 -37.51 9.29 12.16
N LYS A 72 -36.81 10.43 12.20
CA LYS A 72 -37.43 11.72 12.53
C LYS A 72 -38.48 12.15 11.52
N LEU A 73 -38.22 11.96 10.22
CA LEU A 73 -39.17 12.26 9.17
C LEU A 73 -40.45 11.42 9.34
N ASN A 74 -40.29 10.12 9.55
CA ASN A 74 -41.42 9.20 9.75
C ASN A 74 -42.24 9.54 11.00
N LYS A 75 -41.59 9.94 12.10
CA LYS A 75 -42.29 10.41 13.31
C LYS A 75 -43.11 11.66 13.03
N ASN A 76 -42.53 12.67 12.37
CA ASN A 76 -43.26 13.89 12.01
C ASN A 76 -44.44 13.61 11.06
N GLU A 77 -44.29 12.70 10.10
CA GLU A 77 -45.41 12.30 9.21
C GLU A 77 -46.51 11.52 9.96
N SER A 78 -46.16 10.84 11.05
CA SER A 78 -47.10 10.12 11.91
C SER A 78 -47.87 11.10 12.81
N ASP A 79 -47.18 12.10 13.35
CA ASP A 79 -47.75 13.12 14.25
C ASP A 79 -48.68 14.10 13.51
N VAL A 80 -48.48 14.32 12.21
CA VAL A 80 -49.35 15.18 11.36
C VAL A 80 -50.63 14.46 10.90
N LYS A 81 -50.71 13.13 11.05
CA LYS A 81 -51.86 12.32 10.59
C LYS A 81 -52.92 12.03 11.68
N TYR A 82 -52.75 12.55 12.90
CA TYR A 82 -53.73 12.51 13.99
C TYR A 82 -54.29 13.90 14.27
#